data_AF-A0A7W0XCY0-F1
#
_entry.id   AF-A0A7W0XCY0-F1
#
_cell.length_a   1.000
_cell.length_b   1.000
_cell.length_c   1.000
_cell.angle_alpha   90.00
_cell.angle_beta   90.00
_cell.angle_gamma   90.00
#
_symmetry.space_group_name_H-M   'P 1'
#
loop_
_entity.id
_entity.type
_entity.pdbx_description
1 polymer ?
#
loop_
_entity_poly.entity_id
_entity_poly.type
_entity_poly.pdbx_seq_one_letter_code
_entity_poly.pdbx_strand_id
1 'polypeptide(L)'
;MKRIIFICSCLLLLQSASLLLKRQNSSLAKPHSVSTPNSSTLDHGGKIETKYDGFNYETVVTLKKMRITCGGAKGLQSTIEQTCVSLVASLHCPGVQLDHVRLARLQLIFETKDWDKRHPLGERELFVVADGQRLRLGRMGLVTQNVAGDRGIDVMKEVLEVAVPYQAFNKIARSQTIEIRLGKTVFALQEKNLEALRDLNNRVKF
;
A
#
# COMPACT_ATOMS: atom_id res chain seq x y z
N MET A 1 -41.00 48.51 -1.52
CA MET A 1 -41.18 48.80 -2.97
C MET A 1 -39.98 48.24 -3.73
N LYS A 2 -40.22 47.76 -4.95
CA LYS A 2 -39.31 47.14 -5.96
C LYS A 2 -39.19 45.60 -5.82
N ARG A 3 -39.85 44.77 -6.65
CA ARG A 3 -39.78 44.55 -8.14
C ARG A 3 -38.40 43.97 -8.54
N ILE A 4 -38.22 42.95 -9.38
CA ILE A 4 -39.07 42.02 -10.16
C ILE A 4 -38.06 41.16 -10.98
N ILE A 5 -38.40 39.88 -11.21
CA ILE A 5 -38.14 39.08 -12.44
C ILE A 5 -36.69 38.72 -12.86
N PHE A 6 -36.42 37.40 -12.85
CA PHE A 6 -35.44 36.70 -13.71
C PHE A 6 -36.14 36.31 -15.02
N ILE A 7 -35.60 36.73 -16.16
CA ILE A 7 -36.04 36.40 -17.52
C ILE A 7 -34.81 36.03 -18.35
N CYS A 8 -34.93 34.92 -19.10
CA CYS A 8 -34.34 34.61 -20.42
C CYS A 8 -32.82 34.77 -20.64
N SER A 9 -32.15 34.06 -21.53
CA SER A 9 -32.50 33.13 -22.62
C SER A 9 -31.20 32.77 -23.34
N CYS A 10 -31.28 31.71 -24.16
CA CYS A 10 -30.53 31.48 -25.39
C CYS A 10 -29.05 31.07 -25.25
N LEU A 11 -28.73 29.84 -25.65
CA LEU A 11 -28.48 29.41 -27.04
C LEU A 11 -27.34 30.19 -27.68
N LEU A 12 -26.15 29.60 -27.68
CA LEU A 12 -25.18 29.74 -28.76
C LEU A 12 -24.52 28.38 -29.01
N LEU A 13 -25.05 27.71 -30.03
CA LEU A 13 -24.37 26.67 -30.80
C LEU A 13 -23.26 27.34 -31.61
N LEU A 14 -22.03 26.82 -31.52
CA LEU A 14 -20.99 27.09 -32.52
C LEU A 14 -20.18 25.82 -32.80
N GLN A 15 -20.56 25.24 -33.94
CA GLN A 15 -19.72 24.68 -35.01
C GLN A 15 -18.22 24.50 -34.73
N SER A 16 -17.71 23.29 -34.99
CA SER A 16 -16.90 23.05 -36.20
C SER A 16 -16.55 21.57 -36.31
N ALA A 17 -16.87 21.01 -37.46
CA ALA A 17 -16.41 19.71 -37.89
C ALA A 17 -14.96 19.84 -38.39
N SER A 18 -14.08 18.96 -37.93
CA SER A 18 -12.78 18.71 -38.55
C SER A 18 -12.68 17.23 -38.87
N LEU A 19 -12.84 16.95 -40.16
CA LEU A 19 -12.56 15.67 -40.79
C LEU A 19 -11.04 15.41 -40.81
N LEU A 20 -10.73 14.10 -40.83
CA LEU A 20 -9.55 13.47 -41.42
C LEU A 20 -8.19 13.61 -40.69
N LEU A 21 -7.84 12.53 -39.96
CA LEU A 21 -6.61 11.77 -40.21
C LEU A 21 -6.67 10.41 -39.50
N LYS A 22 -7.17 9.39 -40.22
CA LYS A 22 -7.13 7.99 -39.79
C LYS A 22 -5.73 7.44 -40.11
N ARG A 23 -4.81 7.56 -39.15
CA ARG A 23 -3.48 6.94 -39.20
C ARG A 23 -3.62 5.45 -38.88
N GLN A 24 -3.51 4.59 -39.90
CA GLN A 24 -3.27 3.16 -39.72
C GLN A 24 -1.82 2.97 -39.25
N ASN A 25 -1.65 2.73 -37.94
CA ASN A 25 -0.46 2.09 -37.42
C ASN A 25 -0.87 0.70 -36.92
N SER A 26 -0.45 -0.30 -37.69
CA SER A 26 0.00 -1.62 -37.25
C SER A 26 -0.06 -1.87 -35.74
N SER A 27 -1.08 -2.63 -35.31
CA SER A 27 -1.11 -3.24 -33.99
C SER A 27 -0.12 -4.41 -33.96
N LEU A 28 1.07 -4.14 -33.43
CA LEU A 28 1.97 -5.14 -32.89
C LEU A 28 1.22 -5.93 -31.80
N ALA A 29 1.29 -7.27 -31.89
CA ALA A 29 0.61 -8.19 -30.99
C ALA A 29 0.88 -7.85 -29.51
N LYS A 30 -0.20 -7.59 -28.77
CA LYS A 30 -0.20 -7.41 -27.33
C LYS A 30 -0.01 -8.80 -26.69
N PRO A 31 0.97 -9.00 -25.80
CA PRO A 31 1.16 -10.30 -25.15
C PRO A 31 -0.08 -10.63 -24.31
N HIS A 32 -0.46 -11.91 -24.34
CA HIS A 32 -1.56 -12.48 -23.57
C HIS A 32 -1.52 -12.02 -22.11
N SER A 33 -2.54 -11.23 -21.73
CA SER A 33 -2.90 -11.06 -20.33
C SER A 33 -3.42 -12.40 -19.83
N VAL A 34 -2.59 -13.11 -19.06
CA VAL A 34 -3.01 -14.26 -18.28
C VAL A 34 -4.10 -13.79 -17.32
N SER A 35 -5.33 -14.23 -17.56
CA SER A 35 -6.47 -14.01 -16.68
C SER A 35 -6.23 -14.76 -15.36
N THR A 36 -5.98 -14.01 -14.30
CA THR A 36 -5.93 -14.53 -12.93
C THR A 36 -7.32 -15.09 -12.55
N PRO A 37 -7.39 -16.20 -11.80
CA PRO A 37 -8.67 -16.78 -11.40
C PRO A 37 -9.40 -15.83 -10.44
N ASN A 38 -10.70 -15.65 -10.66
CA ASN A 38 -11.61 -14.95 -9.76
C ASN A 38 -11.69 -15.69 -8.41
N SER A 39 -10.80 -15.36 -7.47
CA SER A 39 -11.08 -15.55 -6.04
C SER A 39 -12.14 -14.53 -5.67
N SER A 40 -13.27 -14.95 -5.10
CA SER A 40 -14.26 -14.06 -4.49
C SER A 40 -13.54 -13.00 -3.65
N THR A 41 -13.50 -11.76 -4.13
CA THR A 41 -12.75 -10.66 -3.52
C THR A 41 -13.46 -10.26 -2.24
N LEU A 42 -12.98 -10.77 -1.11
CA LEU A 42 -13.27 -10.20 0.19
C LEU A 42 -12.78 -8.75 0.16
N ASP A 43 -13.67 -7.78 0.28
CA ASP A 43 -13.30 -6.36 0.21
C ASP A 43 -12.66 -5.93 1.53
N HIS A 44 -11.37 -6.25 1.67
CA HIS A 44 -10.53 -5.85 2.80
C HIS A 44 -9.96 -4.43 2.62
N GLY A 45 -10.37 -3.71 1.58
CA GLY A 45 -9.89 -2.36 1.25
C GLY A 45 -8.45 -2.29 0.73
N GLY A 46 -7.76 -3.43 0.57
CA GLY A 46 -6.42 -3.53 0.01
C GLY A 46 -6.44 -3.90 -1.47
N LYS A 47 -5.71 -3.14 -2.31
CA LYS A 47 -5.52 -3.49 -3.73
C LYS A 47 -4.29 -4.38 -3.88
N ILE A 48 -4.44 -5.55 -4.50
CA ILE A 48 -3.31 -6.43 -4.85
C ILE A 48 -3.01 -6.30 -6.34
N GLU A 49 -1.74 -6.12 -6.69
CA GLU A 49 -1.24 -6.08 -8.06
C GLU A 49 -0.17 -7.15 -8.28
N THR A 50 -0.14 -7.77 -9.46
CA THR A 50 0.90 -8.71 -9.85
C THR A 50 1.63 -8.14 -11.05
N LYS A 51 2.98 -8.11 -10.99
CA LYS A 51 3.82 -7.63 -12.09
C LYS A 51 4.95 -8.62 -12.33
N TYR A 52 5.10 -9.04 -13.58
CA TYR A 52 6.26 -9.80 -14.03
C TYR A 52 7.33 -8.84 -14.60
N ASP A 53 8.57 -9.04 -14.18
CA ASP A 53 9.76 -8.40 -14.71
C ASP A 53 10.56 -9.41 -15.53
N GLY A 54 10.51 -9.27 -16.86
CA GLY A 54 11.21 -10.15 -17.78
C GLY A 54 12.74 -9.97 -17.79
N PHE A 55 13.26 -8.88 -17.25
CA PHE A 55 14.71 -8.66 -17.14
C PHE A 55 15.29 -9.40 -15.94
N ASN A 56 14.65 -9.26 -14.78
CA ASN A 56 15.08 -9.95 -13.55
C ASN A 56 14.53 -11.39 -13.44
N TYR A 57 13.67 -11.80 -14.38
CA TYR A 57 12.94 -13.07 -14.36
C TYR A 57 12.26 -13.27 -12.99
N GLU A 58 11.49 -12.27 -12.56
CA GLU A 58 10.84 -12.24 -11.25
C GLU A 58 9.40 -11.74 -11.37
N THR A 59 8.47 -12.43 -10.72
CA THR A 59 7.11 -11.94 -10.49
C THR A 59 6.96 -11.38 -9.09
N VAL A 60 6.46 -10.16 -8.99
CA VAL A 60 6.20 -9.48 -7.72
C VAL A 60 4.70 -9.30 -7.54
N VAL A 61 4.16 -9.90 -6.47
CA VAL A 61 2.77 -9.72 -6.03
C VAL A 61 2.77 -8.71 -4.89
N THR A 62 2.08 -7.58 -5.05
CA THR A 62 2.13 -6.45 -4.11
C THR A 62 0.75 -6.13 -3.57
N LEU A 63 0.60 -6.17 -2.25
CA LEU A 63 -0.47 -5.47 -1.55
C LEU A 63 -0.11 -3.99 -1.46
N LYS A 64 -0.89 -3.15 -2.14
CA LYS A 64 -0.72 -1.69 -2.13
C LYS A 64 -0.97 -1.11 -0.74
N LYS A 65 -0.51 0.13 -0.58
CA LYS A 65 -0.59 0.91 0.66
C LYS A 65 -1.97 0.77 1.28
N MET A 66 -2.04 0.12 2.44
CA MET A 66 -3.22 0.09 3.29
C MET A 66 -2.93 0.81 4.60
N ARG A 67 -3.89 1.59 5.08
CA ARG A 67 -3.77 2.32 6.34
C ARG A 67 -4.05 1.38 7.51
N ILE A 68 -3.15 1.39 8.50
CA ILE A 68 -3.29 0.63 9.74
C ILE A 68 -3.97 1.50 10.80
N THR A 69 -3.39 2.68 11.05
CA THR A 69 -3.88 3.60 12.08
C THR A 69 -3.58 5.06 11.69
N CYS A 70 -4.38 5.98 12.23
CA CYS A 70 -4.19 7.43 12.17
C CYS A 70 -4.73 8.05 13.45
N GLY A 71 -3.91 8.83 14.14
CA GLY A 71 -4.36 9.60 15.31
C GLY A 71 -4.48 8.78 16.60
N GLY A 72 -4.53 9.50 17.72
CA GLY A 72 -4.48 8.94 19.07
C GLY A 72 -5.73 8.12 19.41
N ALA A 73 -5.52 6.90 19.88
CA ALA A 73 -6.56 6.17 20.60
C ALA A 73 -6.97 7.03 21.82
N LYS A 74 -8.27 7.28 22.00
CA LYS A 74 -8.80 7.92 23.22
C LYS A 74 -8.31 7.10 24.43
N GLY A 75 -7.43 7.68 25.25
CA GLY A 75 -7.12 7.16 26.59
C GLY A 75 -5.67 6.81 26.91
N LEU A 76 -4.73 6.87 25.96
CA LEU A 76 -3.31 6.70 26.31
C LEU A 76 -2.43 7.68 25.53
N GLN A 77 -1.81 8.57 26.30
CA GLN A 77 -0.95 9.69 25.92
C GLN A 77 0.31 9.19 25.21
N SER A 78 0.17 8.77 23.96
CA SER A 78 1.26 8.33 23.11
C SER A 78 1.35 9.22 21.90
N THR A 79 2.59 9.51 21.52
CA THR A 79 3.14 10.48 20.57
C THR A 79 2.57 10.43 19.13
N ILE A 80 1.51 9.66 18.88
CA ILE A 80 0.90 9.31 17.58
C ILE A 80 -0.25 10.26 17.18
N GLU A 81 -0.57 11.28 17.98
CA GLU A 81 -1.73 12.16 17.77
C GLU A 81 -1.83 12.82 16.39
N GLN A 82 -0.75 12.85 15.61
CA GLN A 82 -0.71 13.34 14.23
C GLN A 82 0.02 12.42 13.25
N THR A 83 0.20 11.14 13.59
CA THR A 83 0.91 10.18 12.74
C THR A 83 -0.05 9.13 12.19
N CYS A 84 -0.03 9.00 10.87
CA CYS A 84 -0.67 7.92 10.15
C CYS A 84 0.36 6.86 9.79
N VAL A 85 0.03 5.60 10.03
CA VAL A 85 0.87 4.45 9.67
C VAL A 85 0.17 3.62 8.61
N SER A 86 0.89 3.30 7.54
CA SER A 86 0.42 2.42 6.47
C SER A 86 1.41 1.29 6.21
N LEU A 87 0.91 0.17 5.71
CA LEU A 87 1.70 -1.00 5.33
C LEU A 87 1.58 -1.25 3.83
N VAL A 88 2.71 -1.61 3.21
CA VAL A 88 2.82 -2.22 1.89
C VAL A 88 3.54 -3.55 2.09
N ALA A 89 3.07 -4.60 1.43
CA ALA A 89 3.75 -5.89 1.45
C ALA A 89 3.89 -6.42 0.03
N SER A 90 5.04 -7.02 -0.29
CA SER A 90 5.24 -7.69 -1.58
C SER A 90 5.88 -9.05 -1.43
N LEU A 91 5.45 -10.00 -2.27
CA LEU A 91 6.01 -11.34 -2.40
C LEU A 91 6.82 -11.41 -3.68
N HIS A 92 8.07 -11.83 -3.55
CA HIS A 92 9.05 -11.94 -4.64
C HIS A 92 9.18 -13.39 -5.07
N CYS A 93 8.68 -13.72 -6.27
CA CYS A 93 8.62 -15.08 -6.81
C CYS A 93 9.57 -15.18 -8.03
N PRO A 94 10.51 -16.13 -8.06
CA PRO A 94 11.34 -16.33 -9.25
C PRO A 94 10.50 -16.85 -10.42
N GLY A 95 10.71 -16.29 -11.60
CA GLY A 95 9.99 -16.63 -12.83
C GLY A 95 8.57 -16.08 -12.90
N VAL A 96 7.77 -16.67 -13.77
CA VAL A 96 6.37 -16.28 -14.04
C VAL A 96 5.38 -16.98 -13.10
N GLN A 97 5.78 -18.15 -12.58
CA GLN A 97 4.92 -18.99 -11.74
C GLN A 97 4.90 -18.44 -10.31
N LEU A 98 3.73 -18.57 -9.68
CA LEU A 98 3.48 -18.13 -8.30
C LEU A 98 3.44 -19.34 -7.37
N ASP A 99 4.40 -20.26 -7.51
CA ASP A 99 4.51 -21.52 -6.76
C ASP A 99 5.65 -21.51 -5.72
N HIS A 100 6.55 -20.53 -5.81
CA HIS A 100 7.64 -20.33 -4.88
C HIS A 100 7.83 -18.85 -4.55
N VAL A 101 7.98 -18.53 -3.26
CA VAL A 101 8.30 -17.17 -2.80
C VAL A 101 9.69 -17.18 -2.18
N ARG A 102 10.61 -16.44 -2.79
CA ARG A 102 11.98 -16.28 -2.31
C ARG A 102 12.02 -15.49 -1.01
N LEU A 103 11.30 -14.36 -0.98
CA LEU A 103 11.22 -13.48 0.18
C LEU A 103 9.95 -12.64 0.14
N ALA A 104 9.60 -12.05 1.29
CA ALA A 104 8.62 -10.98 1.36
C ALA A 104 9.33 -9.66 1.72
N ARG A 105 8.87 -8.54 1.14
CA ARG A 105 9.27 -7.20 1.60
C ARG A 105 8.10 -6.55 2.31
N LEU A 106 8.39 -5.92 3.44
CA LEU A 106 7.44 -5.16 4.24
C LEU A 106 7.90 -3.72 4.27
N GLN A 107 7.02 -2.78 3.87
CA GLN A 107 7.26 -1.36 4.02
C GLN A 107 6.27 -0.73 4.99
N LEU A 108 6.79 0.01 5.97
CA LEU A 108 6.00 0.87 6.83
C LEU A 108 6.16 2.31 6.35
N ILE A 109 5.03 2.98 6.15
CA ILE A 109 4.96 4.36 5.70
C ILE A 109 4.38 5.18 6.85
N PHE A 110 5.18 6.09 7.39
CA PHE A 110 4.80 7.03 8.43
C PHE A 110 4.54 8.39 7.79
N GLU A 111 3.36 8.94 8.03
CA GLU A 111 2.95 10.27 7.57
C GLU A 111 2.63 11.11 8.80
N THR A 112 3.41 12.17 9.05
CA THR A 112 3.32 13.01 10.26
C THR A 112 3.49 14.48 9.91
N LYS A 113 2.81 15.36 10.65
CA LYS A 113 3.03 16.81 10.56
C LYS A 113 4.27 17.28 11.33
N ASP A 114 4.73 16.46 12.28
CA ASP A 114 5.90 16.73 13.09
C ASP A 114 7.15 16.10 12.45
N TRP A 115 8.08 16.96 12.03
CA TRP A 115 9.29 16.63 11.29
C TRP A 115 10.38 15.97 12.17
N ASP A 116 10.29 16.12 13.49
CA ASP A 116 11.27 15.57 14.44
C ASP A 116 10.91 14.15 14.91
N LYS A 117 9.71 13.64 14.59
CA LYS A 117 9.25 12.29 14.99
C LYS A 117 9.79 11.14 14.11
N ARG A 118 10.98 11.29 13.53
CA ARG A 118 11.60 10.24 12.72
C ARG A 118 12.12 9.10 13.59
N HIS A 119 12.14 7.90 13.04
CA HIS A 119 12.78 6.77 13.72
C HIS A 119 14.30 6.86 13.54
N PRO A 120 15.10 7.16 14.58
CA PRO A 120 16.56 7.11 14.46
C PRO A 120 17.04 5.68 14.17
N LEU A 121 18.27 5.52 13.68
CA LEU A 121 18.81 4.21 13.30
C LEU A 121 18.71 3.14 14.40
N GLY A 122 18.85 3.54 15.67
CA GLY A 122 18.72 2.64 16.83
C GLY A 122 17.29 2.18 17.13
N GLU A 123 16.28 2.85 16.57
CA GLU A 123 14.85 2.58 16.82
C GLU A 123 14.15 1.94 15.62
N ARG A 124 14.89 1.48 14.61
CA ARG A 124 14.34 0.85 13.39
C ARG A 124 14.28 -0.68 13.44
N GLU A 125 14.46 -1.28 14.60
CA GLU A 125 14.31 -2.73 14.76
C GLU A 125 12.82 -3.12 14.75
N LEU A 126 12.42 -3.94 13.78
CA LEU A 126 11.05 -4.41 13.62
C LEU A 126 10.82 -5.72 14.38
N PHE A 127 9.81 -5.70 15.25
CA PHE A 127 9.24 -6.88 15.86
C PHE A 127 7.76 -7.00 15.51
N VAL A 128 7.30 -8.22 15.38
CA VAL A 128 5.88 -8.54 15.23
C VAL A 128 5.49 -9.53 16.31
N VAL A 129 4.45 -9.23 17.07
CA VAL A 129 3.82 -10.17 18.00
C VAL A 129 2.61 -10.75 17.28
N ALA A 130 2.72 -12.00 16.87
CA ALA A 130 1.70 -12.73 16.12
C ALA A 130 1.18 -13.86 17.02
N ASP A 131 -0.11 -13.82 17.37
CA ASP A 131 -0.76 -14.79 18.28
C ASP A 131 0.03 -15.01 19.58
N GLY A 132 0.48 -13.91 20.19
CA GLY A 132 1.29 -13.90 21.41
C GLY A 132 2.77 -14.27 21.21
N GLN A 133 3.17 -14.74 20.03
CA GLN A 133 4.56 -15.06 19.74
C GLN A 133 5.32 -13.87 19.14
N ARG A 134 6.44 -13.50 19.77
CA ARG A 134 7.33 -12.45 19.26
C ARG A 134 8.24 -12.97 18.14
N LEU A 135 8.16 -12.33 16.99
CA LEU A 135 8.99 -12.52 15.81
C LEU A 135 9.90 -11.30 15.64
N ARG A 136 11.22 -11.51 15.60
CA ARG A 136 12.19 -10.46 15.27
C ARG A 136 12.44 -10.47 13.77
N LEU A 137 12.04 -9.41 13.08
CA LEU A 137 12.12 -9.34 11.62
C LEU A 137 13.38 -8.60 11.12
N GLY A 138 14.09 -7.94 12.03
CA GLY A 138 15.35 -7.25 11.76
C GLY A 138 15.18 -5.74 11.64
N ARG A 139 16.27 -5.07 11.29
CA ARG A 139 16.30 -3.61 11.15
C ARG A 139 15.72 -3.17 9.82
N MET A 140 14.80 -2.21 9.84
CA MET A 140 14.29 -1.60 8.62
C MET A 140 15.27 -0.54 8.06
N GLY A 141 15.50 -0.59 6.75
CA GLY A 141 16.24 0.43 6.01
C GLY A 141 15.35 1.60 5.60
N LEU A 142 15.92 2.80 5.50
CA LEU A 142 15.21 3.96 4.96
C LEU A 142 15.19 3.87 3.43
N VAL A 143 14.00 3.81 2.84
CA VAL A 143 13.81 3.80 1.39
C VAL A 143 13.67 5.21 0.85
N THR A 144 12.84 6.03 1.50
CA THR A 144 12.58 7.40 1.06
C THR A 144 12.17 8.26 2.24
N GLN A 145 12.58 9.53 2.20
CA GLN A 145 12.16 10.56 3.11
C GLN A 145 11.85 11.82 2.31
N ASN A 146 10.60 12.26 2.30
CA ASN A 146 10.21 13.49 1.61
C ASN A 146 9.22 14.28 2.47
N VAL A 147 9.21 15.59 2.30
CA VAL A 147 8.12 16.45 2.76
C VAL A 147 7.19 16.63 1.58
N ALA A 148 5.96 16.16 1.71
CA ALA A 148 4.91 16.40 0.73
C ALA A 148 4.00 17.50 1.28
N GLY A 149 4.04 18.66 0.66
CA GLY A 149 3.04 19.71 0.88
C GLY A 149 1.85 19.43 -0.01
N ASP A 150 0.73 18.99 0.55
CA ASP A 150 -0.55 18.97 -0.16
C ASP A 150 -1.46 20.00 0.51
N ARG A 151 -1.94 20.97 -0.28
CA ARG A 151 -2.88 22.04 0.16
C ARG A 151 -2.37 22.92 1.32
N GLY A 152 -1.08 23.24 1.37
CA GLY A 152 -0.50 24.17 2.34
C GLY A 152 -0.27 23.59 3.74
N ILE A 153 -0.31 22.26 3.88
CA ILE A 153 0.09 21.56 5.09
C ILE A 153 1.28 20.66 4.73
N ASP A 154 2.43 20.94 5.33
CA ASP A 154 3.61 20.09 5.18
C ASP A 154 3.41 18.80 5.97
N VAL A 155 3.38 17.68 5.25
CA VAL A 155 3.36 16.34 5.83
C VAL A 155 4.68 15.66 5.51
N MET A 156 5.44 15.31 6.54
CA MET A 156 6.64 14.51 6.41
C MET A 156 6.25 13.04 6.21
N LYS A 157 6.90 12.40 5.24
CA LYS A 157 6.73 10.99 4.90
C LYS A 157 8.06 10.26 5.08
N GLU A 158 8.08 9.28 5.98
CA GLU A 158 9.19 8.33 6.17
C GLU A 158 8.74 6.94 5.68
N VAL A 159 9.49 6.35 4.74
CA VAL A 159 9.26 4.98 4.24
C VAL A 159 10.40 4.09 4.68
N LEU A 160 10.08 3.10 5.49
CA LEU A 160 11.03 2.11 5.99
C LEU A 160 10.71 0.75 5.39
N GLU A 161 11.73 -0.04 5.05
CA GLU A 161 11.57 -1.37 4.45
C GLU A 161 12.43 -2.42 5.13
N VAL A 162 11.92 -3.65 5.21
CA VAL A 162 12.73 -4.84 5.52
C VAL A 162 12.34 -6.00 4.61
N ALA A 163 13.34 -6.79 4.21
CA ALA A 163 13.13 -8.08 3.56
C ALA A 163 13.13 -9.19 4.62
N VAL A 164 12.13 -10.07 4.57
CA VAL A 164 11.97 -11.17 5.53
C VAL A 164 11.83 -12.51 4.82
N PRO A 165 12.24 -13.62 5.47
CA PRO A 165 11.96 -14.95 4.94
C PRO A 165 10.46 -15.16 4.75
N TYR A 166 10.09 -15.84 3.66
CA TYR A 166 8.66 -16.08 3.37
C TYR A 166 7.95 -16.85 4.50
N GLN A 167 8.64 -17.78 5.17
CA GLN A 167 8.07 -18.50 6.32
C GLN A 167 7.62 -17.56 7.45
N ALA A 168 8.39 -16.50 7.72
CA ALA A 168 8.02 -15.49 8.72
C ALA A 168 6.78 -14.70 8.25
N PHE A 169 6.76 -14.29 6.98
CA PHE A 169 5.59 -13.62 6.40
C PHE A 169 4.34 -14.49 6.43
N ASN A 170 4.42 -15.75 5.98
CA ASN A 170 3.29 -16.69 5.96
C ASN A 170 2.72 -16.90 7.37
N LYS A 171 3.58 -16.97 8.39
CA LYS A 171 3.16 -17.04 9.79
C LYS A 171 2.39 -15.79 10.21
N ILE A 172 2.91 -14.60 9.90
CA ILE A 172 2.24 -13.32 10.17
C ILE A 172 0.88 -13.29 9.46
N ALA A 173 0.85 -13.55 8.16
CA ALA A 173 -0.38 -13.50 7.37
C ALA A 173 -1.47 -14.45 7.88
N ARG A 174 -1.10 -15.63 8.41
CA ARG A 174 -2.07 -16.61 8.95
C ARG A 174 -2.49 -16.36 10.40
N SER A 175 -1.89 -15.38 11.08
CA SER A 175 -2.18 -15.11 12.49
C SER A 175 -3.57 -14.50 12.68
N GLN A 176 -4.16 -14.70 13.85
CA GLN A 176 -5.46 -14.11 14.24
C GLN A 176 -5.29 -12.72 14.85
N THR A 177 -4.16 -12.47 15.50
CA THR A 177 -3.84 -11.21 16.15
C THR A 177 -2.42 -10.80 15.81
N ILE A 178 -2.23 -9.51 15.47
CA ILE A 178 -0.92 -9.00 15.08
C ILE A 178 -0.71 -7.62 15.68
N GLU A 179 0.37 -7.49 16.46
CA GLU A 179 0.91 -6.21 16.93
C GLU A 179 2.29 -6.00 16.32
N ILE A 180 2.49 -4.82 15.71
CA ILE A 180 3.75 -4.41 15.11
C ILE A 180 4.43 -3.43 16.06
N ARG A 181 5.73 -3.65 16.30
CA ARG A 181 6.57 -2.78 17.11
C ARG A 181 7.79 -2.34 16.31
N LEU A 182 7.99 -1.04 16.21
CA LEU A 182 9.16 -0.42 15.60
C LEU A 182 9.76 0.59 16.58
N GLY A 183 10.85 0.21 17.24
CA GLY A 183 11.40 1.02 18.33
C GLY A 183 10.37 1.24 19.44
N LYS A 184 9.99 2.50 19.66
CA LYS A 184 8.98 2.90 20.65
C LYS A 184 7.55 2.91 20.08
N THR A 185 7.40 2.81 18.76
CA THR A 185 6.11 2.87 18.08
C THR A 185 5.46 1.49 18.08
N VAL A 186 4.21 1.41 18.55
CA VAL A 186 3.44 0.17 18.64
C VAL A 186 2.05 0.39 18.03
N PHE A 187 1.60 -0.54 17.20
CA PHE A 187 0.25 -0.52 16.63
C PHE A 187 -0.24 -1.94 16.30
N ALA A 188 -1.52 -2.18 16.52
CA ALA A 188 -2.18 -3.43 16.16
C ALA A 188 -2.77 -3.34 14.74
N LEU A 189 -2.76 -4.47 14.03
CA LEU A 189 -3.49 -4.60 12.78
C LEU A 189 -4.98 -4.84 13.05
N GLN A 190 -5.84 -4.17 12.28
CA GLN A 190 -7.29 -4.40 12.32
C GLN A 190 -7.67 -5.58 11.44
N GLU A 191 -8.87 -6.14 11.60
CA GLU A 191 -9.32 -7.33 10.85
C GLU A 191 -9.13 -7.17 9.33
N LYS A 192 -9.55 -6.03 8.76
CA LYS A 192 -9.33 -5.71 7.34
C LYS A 192 -7.86 -5.80 6.92
N ASN A 193 -6.93 -5.38 7.79
CA ASN A 193 -5.51 -5.46 7.49
C ASN A 193 -5.02 -6.92 7.53
N LEU A 194 -5.55 -7.73 8.45
CA LEU A 194 -5.25 -9.16 8.54
C LEU A 194 -5.77 -9.91 7.30
N GLU A 195 -7.02 -9.67 6.91
CA GLU A 195 -7.63 -10.22 5.71
C GLU A 195 -6.84 -9.85 4.44
N ALA A 196 -6.36 -8.61 4.33
CA ALA A 196 -5.53 -8.18 3.22
C ALA A 196 -4.20 -8.94 3.12
N LEU A 197 -3.56 -9.21 4.26
CA LEU A 197 -2.33 -10.03 4.31
C LEU A 197 -2.62 -11.49 3.97
N ARG A 198 -3.74 -12.04 4.46
CA ARG A 198 -4.19 -13.40 4.11
C ARG A 198 -4.46 -13.53 2.61
N ASP A 199 -5.17 -12.56 2.02
CA ASP A 199 -5.44 -12.54 0.57
C ASP A 199 -4.14 -12.48 -0.22
N LEU A 200 -3.21 -11.58 0.14
CA LEU A 200 -1.87 -11.53 -0.48
C LEU A 200 -1.16 -12.89 -0.41
N ASN A 201 -1.16 -13.52 0.77
CA ASN A 201 -0.52 -14.81 0.97
C ASN A 201 -1.15 -15.93 0.14
N ASN A 202 -2.47 -15.87 -0.07
CA ASN A 202 -3.24 -16.86 -0.84
C ASN A 202 -3.11 -16.68 -2.37
N ARG A 203 -2.49 -15.60 -2.86
CA ARG A 203 -2.20 -15.43 -4.30
C ARG A 203 -1.10 -16.36 -4.79
N VAL A 204 -0.29 -16.88 -3.87
CA VAL A 204 0.77 -17.83 -4.15
C VAL A 204 0.22 -19.24 -3.91
N LYS A 205 0.44 -20.12 -4.87
CA LYS A 205 0.08 -21.53 -4.81
C LYS A 205 1.17 -22.29 -4.08
N PHE A 206 0.79 -23.19 -3.18
CA PHE A 206 1.68 -24.16 -2.54
C PHE A 206 1.16 -25.56 -2.84
#